data_AF-A0A943SK13-F1
#
_entry.id   AF-A0A943SK13-F1
#
_cell.length_a   1.000
_cell.length_b   1.000
_cell.length_c   1.000
_cell.angle_alpha   90.00
_cell.angle_beta   90.00
_cell.angle_gamma   90.00
#
_symmetry.space_group_name_H-M   'P 1'
#
loop_
_entity.id
_entity.type
_entity.pdbx_description
1 polymer ?
#
loop_
_entity_poly.entity_id
_entity_poly.type
_entity_poly.pdbx_seq_one_letter_code
_entity_poly.pdbx_strand_id
1 'polypeptide(L)'
;MKRIFSIFLSALLLLALLCTAGCSKKSALDGMNPEDPLVVVNGQVIMTVQDLQRSLKEQEISHQVKGTALQKEKDLFLQKAELRLLSYYAEEFELGADRQFLETEYDAHIIEIEDTEVYGKEKEFFDALQKELGMSDQEYKDWNVQENLHKYNVENLLEDLAATYSYIIDPIYMEEVMLENLLELLDFSQLELGYPGVQKKDFSFQTILSQ
;
A
#
# COMPACT_ATOMS: atom_id res chain seq x y z
N MET A 1 1.45 27.47 53.63
CA MET A 1 2.40 27.40 52.50
C MET A 1 2.54 26.02 51.85
N LYS A 2 2.46 24.88 52.57
CA LYS A 2 2.60 23.54 51.97
C LYS A 2 1.48 23.08 51.00
N ARG A 3 0.24 23.60 51.11
CA ARG A 3 -0.88 23.18 50.25
C ARG A 3 -0.93 23.86 48.87
N ILE A 4 -0.34 25.05 48.72
CA ILE A 4 -0.35 25.79 47.44
C ILE A 4 0.74 25.25 46.49
N PHE A 5 1.87 24.81 47.03
CA PHE A 5 2.96 24.20 46.26
C PHE A 5 2.56 22.85 45.62
N SER A 6 1.69 22.08 46.27
CA SER A 6 1.25 20.77 45.77
C SER A 6 0.27 20.84 44.60
N ILE A 7 -0.48 21.94 44.48
CA ILE A 7 -1.43 22.18 43.38
C ILE A 7 -0.69 22.66 42.13
N PHE A 8 0.31 23.52 42.30
CA PHE A 8 1.16 23.96 41.18
C PHE A 8 2.00 22.82 40.59
N LEU A 9 2.52 21.91 41.42
CA LEU A 9 3.33 20.78 40.94
C LEU A 9 2.50 19.72 40.20
N SER A 10 1.23 19.52 40.61
CA SER A 10 0.31 18.60 39.94
C SER A 10 -0.26 19.17 38.64
N ALA A 11 -0.51 20.48 38.57
CA ALA A 11 -0.88 21.16 37.33
C ALA A 11 0.26 21.17 36.29
N LEU A 12 1.53 21.30 36.73
CA LEU A 12 2.69 21.25 35.84
C LEU A 12 2.94 19.83 35.29
N LEU A 13 2.71 18.78 36.09
CA LEU A 13 2.79 17.39 35.64
C LEU A 13 1.66 17.04 34.65
N LEU A 14 0.45 17.56 34.85
CA LEU A 14 -0.67 17.38 33.92
C LEU A 14 -0.44 18.12 32.59
N LEU A 15 0.18 19.30 32.59
CA LEU A 15 0.59 19.96 31.34
C LEU A 15 1.73 19.23 30.62
N ALA A 16 2.69 18.63 31.36
CA ALA A 16 3.76 17.85 30.76
C ALA A 16 3.27 16.52 30.16
N LEU A 17 2.22 15.91 30.74
CA LEU A 17 1.58 14.69 30.24
C LEU A 17 0.61 14.96 29.06
N LEU A 18 0.10 16.18 28.92
CA LEU A 18 -0.73 16.58 27.78
C LEU A 18 0.11 17.00 26.55
N CYS A 19 1.40 17.30 26.71
CA CYS A 19 2.31 17.57 25.59
C CYS A 19 2.88 16.30 24.94
N THR A 20 2.59 15.10 25.46
CA THR A 20 2.92 13.82 24.81
C THR A 20 1.74 13.18 24.08
N ALA A 21 0.56 13.82 24.12
CA ALA A 21 -0.61 13.39 23.35
C ALA A 21 -0.66 14.18 22.02
N GLY A 22 -0.15 13.56 20.95
CA GLY A 22 -0.53 13.94 19.59
C GLY A 22 0.24 15.09 18.96
N CYS A 23 1.58 15.04 18.94
CA CYS A 23 2.23 15.46 17.69
C CYS A 23 1.91 14.40 16.64
N SER A 24 0.72 14.51 16.03
CA SER A 24 0.51 13.98 14.69
C SER A 24 1.69 14.48 13.86
N LYS A 25 2.59 13.58 13.48
CA LYS A 25 3.61 13.96 12.51
C LYS A 25 2.84 14.39 11.28
N LYS A 26 2.99 15.66 10.94
CA LYS A 26 2.48 16.25 9.72
C LYS A 26 2.78 15.27 8.55
N SER A 27 1.75 14.90 7.78
CA SER A 27 1.91 13.95 6.68
C SER A 27 2.99 14.47 5.72
N ALA A 28 3.78 13.57 5.11
CA ALA A 28 4.75 14.00 4.11
C ALA A 28 4.05 14.54 2.84
N LEU A 29 2.76 14.24 2.69
CA LEU A 29 1.91 14.67 1.57
C LEU A 29 1.27 16.05 1.78
N ASP A 30 1.44 16.65 2.96
CA ASP A 30 0.79 17.92 3.28
C ASP A 30 1.22 19.05 2.34
N GLY A 31 0.25 19.54 1.55
CA GLY A 31 0.44 20.63 0.59
C GLY A 31 0.86 20.17 -0.81
N MET A 32 0.97 18.86 -1.06
CA MET A 32 1.16 18.30 -2.40
C MET A 32 -0.19 18.25 -3.16
N ASN A 33 -0.14 18.35 -4.49
CA ASN A 33 -1.31 18.17 -5.34
C ASN A 33 -1.61 16.65 -5.47
N PRO A 34 -2.88 16.20 -5.38
CA PRO A 34 -3.24 14.80 -5.60
C PRO A 34 -2.68 14.18 -6.90
N GLU A 35 -2.52 14.97 -7.95
CA GLU A 35 -2.00 14.52 -9.25
C GLU A 35 -0.46 14.54 -9.34
N ASP A 36 0.24 15.03 -8.30
CA ASP A 36 1.70 15.04 -8.31
C ASP A 36 2.22 13.59 -8.35
N PRO A 37 3.20 13.29 -9.22
CA PRO A 37 3.78 11.96 -9.31
C PRO A 37 4.60 11.65 -8.05
N LEU A 38 4.36 10.50 -7.45
CA LEU A 38 5.21 9.95 -6.38
C LEU A 38 6.22 8.94 -6.91
N VAL A 39 5.89 8.21 -7.97
CA VAL A 39 6.78 7.25 -8.62
C VAL A 39 6.61 7.35 -10.13
N VAL A 40 7.72 7.62 -10.82
CA VAL A 40 7.82 7.61 -12.29
C VAL A 40 8.88 6.61 -12.70
N VAL A 41 8.57 5.79 -13.70
CA VAL A 41 9.49 4.80 -14.26
C VAL A 41 9.56 5.00 -15.75
N ASN A 42 10.76 5.24 -16.30
CA ASN A 42 10.98 5.43 -17.73
C ASN A 42 10.07 6.52 -18.34
N GLY A 43 9.75 7.56 -17.55
CA GLY A 43 8.85 8.65 -17.94
C GLY A 43 7.35 8.39 -17.74
N GLN A 44 6.94 7.20 -17.31
CA GLN A 44 5.55 6.86 -17.00
C GLN A 44 5.26 7.02 -15.50
N VAL A 45 4.21 7.76 -15.16
CA VAL A 45 3.72 7.87 -13.78
C VAL A 45 2.99 6.58 -13.41
N ILE A 46 3.49 5.86 -12.41
CA ILE A 46 2.88 4.60 -11.93
C ILE A 46 2.21 4.73 -10.57
N MET A 47 2.48 5.85 -9.86
CA MET A 47 1.87 6.17 -8.58
C MET A 47 1.86 7.68 -8.34
N THR A 48 0.70 8.20 -7.93
CA THR A 48 0.45 9.61 -7.60
C THR A 48 0.27 9.82 -6.09
N VAL A 49 0.19 11.09 -5.67
CA VAL A 49 -0.19 11.45 -4.30
C VAL A 49 -1.58 10.89 -3.95
N GLN A 50 -2.53 10.95 -4.88
CA GLN A 50 -3.89 10.46 -4.68
C GLN A 50 -3.90 8.94 -4.40
N ASP A 51 -3.07 8.16 -5.07
CA ASP A 51 -2.96 6.71 -4.84
C ASP A 51 -2.51 6.39 -3.41
N LEU A 52 -1.53 7.14 -2.89
CA LEU A 52 -1.08 6.97 -1.51
C LEU A 52 -2.14 7.43 -0.51
N GLN A 53 -2.84 8.53 -0.77
CA GLN A 53 -3.94 9.01 0.08
C GLN A 53 -5.07 7.97 0.18
N ARG A 54 -5.43 7.32 -0.93
CA ARG A 54 -6.41 6.22 -0.94
C ARG A 54 -5.90 5.02 -0.13
N SER A 55 -4.64 4.65 -0.29
CA SER A 55 -4.02 3.55 0.48
C SER A 55 -3.96 3.85 1.97
N LEU A 56 -3.66 5.09 2.36
CA LEU A 56 -3.71 5.54 3.76
C LEU A 56 -5.12 5.38 4.32
N LYS A 57 -6.13 5.72 3.51
CA LYS A 57 -7.52 5.59 3.93
C LYS A 57 -7.97 4.14 4.04
N GLU A 58 -7.57 3.30 3.09
CA GLU A 58 -7.79 1.86 3.11
C GLU A 58 -7.28 1.24 4.41
N GLN A 59 -6.04 1.54 4.84
CA GLN A 59 -5.51 0.99 6.09
C GLN A 59 -6.23 1.55 7.34
N GLU A 60 -6.65 2.82 7.34
CA GLU A 60 -7.40 3.42 8.46
C GLU A 60 -8.73 2.68 8.68
N ILE A 61 -9.46 2.42 7.59
CA ILE A 61 -10.76 1.74 7.65
C ILE A 61 -10.58 0.25 7.94
N SER A 62 -9.57 -0.39 7.35
CA SER A 62 -9.20 -1.77 7.67
C SER A 62 -8.87 -1.92 9.16
N HIS A 63 -8.15 -0.97 9.75
CA HIS A 63 -7.87 -0.96 11.19
C HIS A 63 -9.16 -0.84 12.01
N GLN A 64 -10.06 0.06 11.63
CA GLN A 64 -11.31 0.31 12.36
C GLN A 64 -12.27 -0.90 12.30
N VAL A 65 -12.41 -1.53 11.13
CA VAL A 65 -13.40 -2.60 10.90
C VAL A 65 -12.81 -3.99 11.19
N LYS A 66 -11.60 -4.24 10.72
CA LYS A 66 -10.95 -5.57 10.76
C LYS A 66 -9.89 -5.68 11.86
N GLY A 67 -9.46 -4.57 12.47
CA GLY A 67 -8.42 -4.58 13.51
C GLY A 67 -7.00 -4.79 12.99
N THR A 68 -6.76 -4.52 11.70
CA THR A 68 -5.43 -4.66 11.08
C THR A 68 -4.43 -3.66 11.66
N ALA A 69 -3.14 -3.96 11.57
CA ALA A 69 -2.10 -3.06 12.08
C ALA A 69 -1.92 -1.86 11.15
N LEU A 70 -1.76 -0.66 11.72
CA LEU A 70 -1.41 0.54 10.96
C LEU A 70 0.10 0.60 10.71
N GLN A 71 0.46 0.76 9.45
CA GLN A 71 1.84 1.02 9.04
C GLN A 71 2.13 2.52 9.11
N LYS A 72 3.41 2.89 9.26
CA LYS A 72 3.80 4.28 9.09
C LYS A 72 3.65 4.66 7.62
N GLU A 73 3.35 5.93 7.35
CA GLU A 73 3.14 6.45 5.99
C GLU A 73 4.28 6.11 5.03
N LYS A 74 5.55 6.28 5.44
CA LYS A 74 6.71 5.92 4.61
C LYS A 74 6.75 4.42 4.30
N ASP A 75 6.43 3.57 5.28
CA ASP A 75 6.47 2.12 5.12
C ASP A 75 5.35 1.66 4.17
N LEU A 76 4.14 2.23 4.31
CA LEU A 76 3.03 2.00 3.37
C LEU A 76 3.37 2.50 1.97
N PHE A 77 3.99 3.68 1.85
CA PHE A 77 4.43 4.21 0.56
C PHE A 77 5.40 3.24 -0.13
N LEU A 78 6.44 2.78 0.58
CA LEU A 78 7.42 1.85 0.02
C LEU A 78 6.74 0.55 -0.43
N GLN A 79 5.87 -0.03 0.40
CA GLN A 79 5.14 -1.26 0.04
C GLN A 79 4.29 -1.09 -1.23
N LYS A 80 3.50 -0.01 -1.30
CA LYS A 80 2.65 0.26 -2.47
C LYS A 80 3.48 0.62 -3.70
N ALA A 81 4.57 1.37 -3.54
CA ALA A 81 5.47 1.72 -4.63
C ALA A 81 6.20 0.49 -5.19
N GLU A 82 6.66 -0.43 -4.34
CA GLU A 82 7.22 -1.73 -4.76
C GLU A 82 6.20 -2.56 -5.55
N LEU A 83 4.94 -2.63 -5.08
CA LEU A 83 3.87 -3.32 -5.79
C LEU A 83 3.65 -2.71 -7.19
N ARG A 84 3.58 -1.38 -7.29
CA ARG A 84 3.41 -0.69 -8.59
C ARG A 84 4.61 -0.88 -9.51
N LEU A 85 5.83 -0.90 -8.98
CA LEU A 85 7.05 -1.17 -9.75
C LEU A 85 7.04 -2.57 -10.35
N LEU A 86 6.75 -3.58 -9.54
CA LEU A 86 6.69 -4.97 -10.00
C LEU A 86 5.53 -5.18 -10.98
N SER A 87 4.38 -4.55 -10.73
CA SER A 87 3.25 -4.58 -11.67
C SER A 87 3.60 -3.94 -13.02
N TYR A 88 4.36 -2.83 -13.02
CA TYR A 88 4.89 -2.21 -14.23
C TYR A 88 5.83 -3.17 -14.98
N TYR A 89 6.75 -3.86 -14.30
CA TYR A 89 7.62 -4.83 -14.95
C TYR A 89 6.87 -6.03 -15.53
N ALA A 90 5.83 -6.52 -14.84
CA ALA A 90 4.97 -7.56 -15.38
C ALA A 90 4.33 -7.14 -16.71
N GLU A 91 3.84 -5.89 -16.81
CA GLU A 91 3.28 -5.36 -18.06
C GLU A 91 4.34 -5.25 -19.16
N GLU A 92 5.53 -4.74 -18.84
CA GLU A 92 6.66 -4.66 -19.80
C GLU A 92 7.11 -6.04 -20.32
N PHE A 93 6.88 -7.11 -19.54
CA PHE A 93 7.15 -8.49 -19.93
C PHE A 93 5.95 -9.25 -20.48
N GLU A 94 4.84 -8.56 -20.77
CA GLU A 94 3.61 -9.15 -21.31
C GLU A 94 2.97 -10.21 -20.37
N LEU A 95 3.21 -10.08 -19.06
CA LEU A 95 2.66 -10.91 -17.97
C LEU A 95 1.45 -10.25 -17.27
N GLY A 96 0.87 -9.23 -17.90
CA GLY A 96 -0.29 -8.50 -17.36
C GLY A 96 -1.52 -9.40 -17.18
N ALA A 97 -2.24 -9.20 -16.08
CA ALA A 97 -3.47 -9.91 -15.77
C ALA A 97 -4.63 -9.45 -16.67
N ASP A 98 -5.59 -10.36 -16.90
CA ASP A 98 -6.79 -10.05 -17.66
C ASP A 98 -7.76 -9.20 -16.82
N ARG A 99 -7.89 -7.92 -17.19
CA ARG A 99 -8.83 -7.00 -16.53
C ARG A 99 -10.28 -7.49 -16.59
N GLN A 100 -10.70 -8.14 -17.68
CA GLN A 100 -12.08 -8.61 -17.82
C GLN A 100 -12.38 -9.75 -16.84
N PHE A 101 -11.41 -10.63 -16.61
CA PHE A 101 -11.49 -11.64 -15.56
C PHE A 101 -11.67 -10.98 -14.19
N LEU A 102 -10.85 -9.97 -13.85
CA LEU A 102 -10.93 -9.28 -12.56
C LEU A 102 -12.23 -8.49 -12.36
N GLU A 103 -12.81 -7.93 -13.43
CA GLU A 103 -14.15 -7.32 -13.37
C GLU A 103 -15.23 -8.35 -13.04
N THR A 104 -15.11 -9.56 -13.58
CA THR A 104 -16.04 -10.66 -13.33
C THR A 104 -15.91 -11.17 -11.90
N GLU A 105 -14.68 -11.34 -11.42
CA GLU A 105 -14.40 -11.71 -10.03
C GLU A 105 -14.89 -10.66 -9.05
N TYR A 106 -14.74 -9.37 -9.36
CA TYR A 106 -15.31 -8.29 -8.54
C TYR A 106 -16.83 -8.42 -8.43
N ASP A 107 -17.53 -8.58 -9.55
CA ASP A 107 -19.00 -8.69 -9.55
C ASP A 107 -19.47 -9.92 -8.77
N ALA A 108 -18.78 -11.06 -8.92
CA ALA A 108 -19.05 -12.27 -8.15
C ALA A 108 -18.81 -12.07 -6.64
N HIS A 109 -17.70 -11.40 -6.28
CA HIS A 109 -17.36 -11.12 -4.89
C HIS A 109 -18.35 -10.17 -4.23
N ILE A 110 -18.82 -9.11 -4.93
CA ILE A 110 -19.85 -8.21 -4.39
C ILE A 110 -21.13 -8.98 -4.06
N ILE A 111 -21.57 -9.90 -4.93
CA ILE A 111 -22.75 -10.76 -4.68
C ILE A 111 -22.51 -11.65 -3.45
N GLU A 112 -21.30 -12.18 -3.29
CA GLU A 112 -20.95 -13.04 -2.16
C GLU A 112 -20.98 -12.27 -0.83
N ILE A 113 -20.37 -11.08 -0.77
CA ILE A 113 -20.27 -10.31 0.47
C ILE A 113 -21.59 -9.65 0.89
N GLU A 114 -22.61 -9.64 0.03
CA GLU A 114 -23.97 -9.26 0.41
C GLU A 114 -24.57 -10.20 1.47
N ASP A 115 -24.08 -11.44 1.58
CA ASP A 115 -24.42 -12.33 2.69
C ASP A 115 -23.74 -11.90 4.00
N THR A 116 -24.39 -10.99 4.71
CA THR A 116 -23.89 -10.43 5.97
C THR A 116 -23.74 -11.43 7.12
N GLU A 117 -24.35 -12.63 7.03
CA GLU A 117 -24.21 -13.65 8.08
C GLU A 117 -22.81 -14.29 8.02
N VAL A 118 -22.23 -14.39 6.83
CA VAL A 118 -20.90 -14.98 6.59
C VAL A 118 -19.82 -13.90 6.45
N TYR A 119 -20.12 -12.82 5.73
CA TYR A 119 -19.13 -11.82 5.28
C TYR A 119 -19.34 -10.43 5.88
N GLY A 120 -20.09 -10.30 6.99
CA GLY A 120 -20.49 -9.00 7.55
C GLY A 120 -19.36 -7.97 7.73
N LYS A 121 -18.17 -8.38 8.18
CA LYS A 121 -17.00 -7.47 8.32
C LYS A 121 -16.40 -7.04 6.98
N GLU A 122 -16.48 -7.90 5.97
CA GLU A 122 -15.97 -7.59 4.65
C GLU A 122 -16.87 -6.60 3.94
N LYS A 123 -18.19 -6.82 4.00
CA LYS A 123 -19.17 -5.85 3.54
C LYS A 123 -19.02 -4.50 4.25
N GLU A 124 -18.92 -4.51 5.59
CA GLU A 124 -18.73 -3.29 6.37
C GLU A 124 -17.48 -2.52 5.93
N PHE A 125 -16.38 -3.23 5.66
CA PHE A 125 -15.15 -2.63 5.14
C PHE A 125 -15.34 -2.02 3.75
N PHE A 126 -15.94 -2.74 2.82
CA PHE A 126 -16.20 -2.26 1.45
C PHE A 126 -17.09 -1.02 1.45
N ASP A 127 -18.22 -1.07 2.15
CA ASP A 127 -19.18 0.03 2.23
C ASP A 127 -18.54 1.28 2.89
N ALA A 128 -17.75 1.08 3.95
CA ALA A 128 -17.07 2.17 4.63
C ALA A 128 -15.98 2.81 3.75
N LEU A 129 -15.19 1.98 3.05
CA LEU A 129 -14.13 2.46 2.18
C LEU A 129 -14.67 3.23 0.99
N GLN A 130 -15.64 2.67 0.27
CA GLN A 130 -16.28 3.36 -0.85
C GLN A 130 -16.83 4.73 -0.44
N LYS A 131 -17.54 4.77 0.70
CA LYS A 131 -18.13 6.01 1.22
C LYS A 131 -17.07 7.07 1.53
N GLU A 132 -15.98 6.67 2.18
CA GLU A 132 -14.94 7.60 2.63
C GLU A 132 -14.02 8.05 1.50
N LEU A 133 -13.88 7.25 0.44
CA LEU A 133 -13.27 7.68 -0.82
C LEU A 133 -14.19 8.58 -1.66
N GLY A 134 -15.49 8.64 -1.34
CA GLY A 134 -16.47 9.45 -2.04
C GLY A 134 -16.72 9.00 -3.48
N MET A 135 -16.51 7.71 -3.76
CA MET A 135 -16.63 7.14 -5.10
C MET A 135 -18.04 6.60 -5.36
N SER A 136 -18.54 6.80 -6.59
CA SER A 136 -19.70 6.05 -7.09
C SER A 136 -19.38 4.55 -7.22
N ASP A 137 -20.41 3.72 -7.36
CA ASP A 137 -20.24 2.26 -7.50
C ASP A 137 -19.29 1.89 -8.65
N GLN A 138 -19.42 2.58 -9.79
CA GLN A 138 -18.58 2.33 -10.95
C GLN A 138 -17.14 2.80 -10.72
N GLU A 139 -16.93 4.00 -10.15
CA GLU A 139 -15.58 4.49 -9.84
C GLU A 139 -14.87 3.60 -8.83
N TYR A 140 -15.60 3.11 -7.83
CA TYR A 140 -15.06 2.21 -6.82
C TYR A 140 -14.72 0.84 -7.40
N LYS A 141 -15.60 0.29 -8.28
CA LYS A 141 -15.29 -0.92 -9.05
C LYS A 141 -14.03 -0.76 -9.87
N ASP A 142 -13.94 0.29 -10.68
CA ASP A 142 -12.78 0.52 -11.54
C ASP A 142 -11.48 0.67 -10.73
N TRP A 143 -11.53 1.40 -9.61
CA TRP A 143 -10.40 1.52 -8.69
C TRP A 143 -10.02 0.19 -8.03
N ASN A 144 -10.99 -0.58 -7.54
CA ASN A 144 -10.75 -1.86 -6.88
C ASN A 144 -10.17 -2.91 -7.86
N VAL A 145 -10.72 -2.97 -9.07
CA VAL A 145 -10.18 -3.80 -10.16
C VAL A 145 -8.75 -3.41 -10.49
N GLN A 146 -8.44 -2.11 -10.54
CA GLN A 146 -7.08 -1.65 -10.80
C GLN A 146 -6.11 -2.03 -9.66
N GLU A 147 -6.50 -1.88 -8.39
CA GLU A 147 -5.68 -2.30 -7.25
C GLU A 147 -5.42 -3.82 -7.27
N ASN A 148 -6.41 -4.62 -7.67
CA ASN A 148 -6.23 -6.07 -7.81
C ASN A 148 -5.39 -6.43 -9.04
N LEU A 149 -5.52 -5.70 -10.15
CA LEU A 149 -4.67 -5.89 -11.33
C LEU A 149 -3.19 -5.74 -10.98
N HIS A 150 -2.84 -4.76 -10.13
CA HIS A 150 -1.47 -4.65 -9.64
C HIS A 150 -1.00 -5.89 -8.88
N LYS A 151 -1.85 -6.49 -8.03
CA LYS A 151 -1.50 -7.71 -7.29
C LYS A 151 -1.32 -8.92 -8.22
N TYR A 152 -2.28 -9.16 -9.12
CA TYR A 152 -2.20 -10.28 -10.05
C TYR A 152 -1.04 -10.16 -11.04
N ASN A 153 -0.72 -8.94 -11.50
CA ASN A 153 0.48 -8.71 -12.31
C ASN A 153 1.75 -9.13 -11.56
N VAL A 154 1.85 -8.79 -10.27
CA VAL A 154 3.00 -9.17 -9.44
C VAL A 154 3.04 -10.67 -9.22
N GLU A 155 1.90 -11.32 -8.95
CA GLU A 155 1.83 -12.78 -8.84
C GLU A 155 2.32 -13.47 -10.11
N ASN A 156 1.85 -13.05 -11.30
CA ASN A 156 2.30 -13.57 -12.58
C ASN A 156 3.82 -13.39 -12.79
N LEU A 157 4.36 -12.21 -12.44
CA LEU A 157 5.79 -11.94 -12.54
C LEU A 157 6.62 -12.85 -11.63
N LEU A 158 6.18 -13.02 -10.37
CA LEU A 158 6.90 -13.84 -9.40
C LEU A 158 6.81 -15.33 -9.75
N GLU A 159 5.69 -15.80 -10.28
CA GLU A 159 5.54 -17.16 -10.79
C GLU A 159 6.46 -17.44 -11.98
N ASP A 160 6.53 -16.51 -12.94
CA ASP A 160 7.44 -16.63 -14.10
C ASP A 160 8.92 -16.63 -13.67
N LEU A 161 9.27 -15.76 -12.72
CA LEU A 161 10.61 -15.69 -12.16
C LEU A 161 10.97 -16.97 -11.38
N ALA A 162 10.05 -17.49 -10.56
CA ALA A 162 10.23 -18.75 -9.85
C ALA A 162 10.36 -19.94 -10.82
N ALA A 163 9.58 -19.96 -11.90
CA ALA A 163 9.68 -20.99 -12.94
C ALA A 163 11.07 -20.98 -13.61
N THR A 164 11.63 -19.79 -13.86
CA THR A 164 12.99 -19.61 -14.39
C THR A 164 14.05 -20.22 -13.48
N TYR A 165 13.87 -20.15 -12.16
CA TYR A 165 14.79 -20.69 -11.16
C TYR A 165 14.38 -22.04 -10.57
N SER A 166 13.41 -22.74 -11.17
CA SER A 166 12.88 -24.02 -10.67
C SER A 166 13.90 -25.15 -10.51
N TYR A 167 15.10 -25.02 -11.10
CA TYR A 167 16.22 -25.95 -10.91
C TYR A 167 17.00 -25.73 -9.61
N ILE A 168 16.79 -24.60 -8.93
CA ILE A 168 17.37 -24.29 -7.63
C ILE A 168 16.56 -25.01 -6.55
N ILE A 169 17.19 -25.95 -5.85
CA ILE A 169 16.52 -26.82 -4.86
C ILE A 169 16.44 -26.14 -3.48
N ASP A 170 17.36 -25.22 -3.18
CA ASP A 170 17.36 -24.48 -1.92
C ASP A 170 16.42 -23.26 -2.03
N PRO A 171 15.29 -23.24 -1.30
CA PRO A 171 14.31 -22.16 -1.41
C PRO A 171 14.87 -20.80 -0.95
N ILE A 172 15.80 -20.78 0.02
CA ILE A 172 16.39 -19.53 0.50
C ILE A 172 17.28 -18.94 -0.59
N TYR A 173 18.09 -19.79 -1.23
CA TYR A 173 18.94 -19.35 -2.32
C TYR A 173 18.12 -18.94 -3.57
N MET A 174 17.00 -19.61 -3.84
CA MET A 174 16.08 -19.21 -4.91
C MET A 174 15.52 -17.80 -4.66
N GLU A 175 15.07 -17.52 -3.43
CA GLU A 175 14.56 -16.21 -3.02
C GLU A 175 15.65 -15.12 -3.15
N GLU A 176 16.88 -15.40 -2.72
CA GLU A 176 18.03 -14.48 -2.88
C GLU A 176 18.27 -14.12 -4.35
N VAL A 177 18.30 -15.12 -5.24
CA VAL A 177 18.49 -14.90 -6.68
C VAL A 177 17.33 -14.12 -7.28
N MET A 178 16.08 -14.45 -6.92
CA MET A 178 14.91 -13.70 -7.36
C MET A 178 15.01 -12.23 -6.95
N LEU A 179 15.37 -11.97 -5.69
CA LEU A 179 15.56 -10.63 -5.16
C LEU A 179 16.65 -9.85 -5.90
N GLU A 180 17.80 -10.46 -6.16
CA GLU A 180 18.89 -9.85 -6.93
C GLU A 180 18.40 -9.40 -8.31
N ASN A 181 17.64 -10.24 -9.02
CA ASN A 181 17.10 -9.88 -10.33
C ASN A 181 16.10 -8.72 -10.27
N LEU A 182 15.20 -8.70 -9.28
CA LEU A 182 14.25 -7.59 -9.12
C LEU A 182 14.97 -6.27 -8.82
N LEU A 183 16.04 -6.30 -8.01
CA LEU A 183 16.87 -5.14 -7.75
C LEU A 183 17.65 -4.70 -9.00
N GLU A 184 18.13 -5.64 -9.81
CA GLU A 184 18.78 -5.33 -11.10
C GLU A 184 17.80 -4.65 -12.08
N LEU A 185 16.54 -5.10 -12.16
CA LEU A 185 15.50 -4.44 -12.97
C LEU A 185 15.26 -3.00 -12.53
N LEU A 186 15.21 -2.76 -11.22
CA LEU A 186 15.16 -1.42 -10.66
C LEU A 186 16.39 -0.62 -11.05
N ASP A 187 17.57 -1.26 -11.10
CA ASP A 187 18.83 -0.67 -11.54
C ASP A 187 18.89 -0.24 -13.00
N PHE A 188 18.27 -1.01 -13.89
CA PHE A 188 18.13 -0.63 -15.31
C PHE A 188 17.07 0.45 -15.57
N SER A 189 16.15 0.65 -14.63
CA SER A 189 15.03 1.57 -14.78
C SER A 189 15.40 3.03 -14.47
N GLN A 190 14.87 3.97 -15.26
CA GLN A 190 14.91 5.40 -14.93
C GLN A 190 13.83 5.74 -13.91
N LEU A 191 14.19 5.68 -12.62
CA LEU A 191 13.29 5.92 -11.50
C LEU A 191 13.35 7.37 -11.02
N GLU A 192 12.21 8.06 -11.00
CA GLU A 192 12.05 9.35 -10.33
C GLU A 192 11.07 9.22 -9.15
N LEU A 193 11.42 9.85 -8.02
CA LEU A 193 10.72 9.70 -6.75
C LEU A 193 10.26 11.07 -6.22
N GLY A 194 8.95 11.22 -6.07
CA GLY A 194 8.32 12.43 -5.53
C GLY A 194 8.11 12.39 -4.01
N TYR A 195 8.17 11.21 -3.38
CA TYR A 195 7.99 11.11 -1.93
C TYR A 195 9.20 11.68 -1.15
N PRO A 196 9.01 12.62 -0.22
CA PRO A 196 10.11 13.27 0.49
C PRO A 196 11.01 12.30 1.27
N GLY A 197 12.31 12.36 0.99
CA GLY A 197 13.32 11.59 1.74
C GLY A 197 13.33 10.09 1.46
N VAL A 198 12.67 9.64 0.38
CA VAL A 198 12.86 8.29 -0.16
C VAL A 198 13.89 8.33 -1.27
N GLN A 199 14.76 7.32 -1.30
CA GLN A 199 15.74 7.09 -2.35
C GLN A 199 15.55 5.70 -2.94
N LYS A 200 16.07 5.47 -4.14
CA LYS A 200 16.05 4.16 -4.81
C LYS A 200 16.55 3.00 -3.93
N LYS A 201 17.58 3.24 -3.12
CA LYS A 201 18.14 2.25 -2.18
C LYS A 201 17.20 1.86 -1.02
N ASP A 202 16.09 2.57 -0.84
CA ASP A 202 15.10 2.27 0.19
C ASP A 202 14.13 1.15 -0.27
N PHE A 203 14.12 0.82 -1.57
CA PHE A 203 13.35 -0.30 -2.12
C PHE A 203 14.10 -1.61 -1.90
N SER A 204 13.38 -2.61 -1.42
CA SER A 204 13.92 -3.92 -1.02
C SER A 204 13.19 -5.10 -1.65
N PHE A 205 11.92 -4.97 -2.05
CA PHE A 205 11.05 -6.06 -2.56
C PHE A 205 10.86 -7.27 -1.63
N GLN A 206 11.56 -7.35 -0.49
CA GLN A 206 11.55 -8.48 0.45
C GLN A 206 10.15 -8.77 0.99
N THR A 207 9.40 -7.71 1.33
CA THR A 207 8.05 -7.89 1.90
C THR A 207 7.11 -8.53 0.89
N ILE A 208 7.30 -8.32 -0.40
CA ILE A 208 6.45 -8.90 -1.45
C ILE A 208 6.87 -10.36 -1.72
N LEU A 209 8.17 -10.66 -1.79
CA LEU A 209 8.66 -12.02 -2.00
C LEU A 209 8.36 -12.99 -0.85
N SER A 210 8.28 -12.48 0.38
CA SER A 210 8.07 -13.29 1.59
C SER A 210 6.60 -13.60 1.92
N GLN A 211 5.64 -13.17 1.09
CA GLN A 211 4.20 -13.41 1.25
C GLN A 211 3.79 -14.77 0.68
#